data_AF-A0A505H5H7-F1
#
_entry.id   AF-A0A505H5H7-F1
#
_cell.length_a   1.000
_cell.length_b   1.000
_cell.length_c   1.000
_cell.angle_alpha   90.00
_cell.angle_beta   90.00
_cell.angle_gamma   90.00
#
_symmetry.space_group_name_H-M   'P 1'
#
loop_
_entity.id
_entity.type
_entity.pdbx_description
1 polymer ?
#
loop_
_entity_poly.entity_id
_entity_poly.type
_entity_poly.pdbx_seq_one_letter_code
_entity_poly.pdbx_strand_id
1 'polypeptide(L)'
;MEATEVITSEVHKRIRDLDVDPRTDVQRSREVIRSVISEYDERSLTADLPPLTDKEATFRFIDNQLSGYGALQDYFEDPRVEEIWINSPSEVFIAVDGVHQLTTTKLTGGELDDLIERMLRTSGRRVDLSQPFVDAMLPDGSRLHVVLPDITRSSPAVNIRKFIQRPRNLAALVAQGSLTPPAARFLDAAVSCGANILVSGATQAGKTTMLNALAGSIPARERIVSCEEVFELNLPSRDWVPMQCRQPSLEGTGAVTLRALVKEALRMRPTRIIVGEVREAESLDLLVALNSGLPGMGTIHANSARAAITKISTLPLLAGANISSSFVVPTVAVSIDVVVHLRRDNSGIRHVDEICAVPGGVEGDVIELDTLFHSPHGTLVRGQGFGHLGERFSAIGKDLHQILEAA
;
A
#
# COMPACT_ATOMS: atom_id res chain seq x y z
N MET A 1 13.49 6.77 -41.68
CA MET A 1 12.46 7.27 -40.74
C MET A 1 11.37 6.23 -40.74
N GLU A 2 11.08 5.62 -39.60
CA GLU A 2 10.01 4.63 -39.52
C GLU A 2 8.64 5.32 -39.63
N ALA A 3 7.61 4.58 -40.07
CA ALA A 3 6.24 5.12 -40.19
C ALA A 3 5.78 5.78 -38.86
N THR A 4 6.07 5.13 -37.73
CA THR A 4 5.73 5.61 -36.39
C THR A 4 6.31 6.98 -36.06
N GLU A 5 7.55 7.28 -36.47
CA GLU A 5 8.19 8.58 -36.22
C GLU A 5 7.46 9.71 -36.99
N VAL A 6 7.11 9.45 -38.25
CA VAL A 6 6.38 10.41 -39.10
C VAL A 6 5.00 10.68 -38.52
N ILE A 7 4.27 9.61 -38.18
CA ILE A 7 2.92 9.71 -37.59
C ILE A 7 2.97 10.47 -36.25
N THR A 8 3.96 10.18 -35.38
CA THR A 8 4.11 10.85 -34.08
C THR A 8 4.31 12.37 -34.26
N SER A 9 5.13 12.78 -35.22
CA SER A 9 5.34 14.20 -35.55
C SER A 9 4.07 14.88 -36.05
N GLU A 10 3.32 14.21 -36.94
CA GLU A 10 2.05 14.73 -37.46
C GLU A 10 0.98 14.84 -36.37
N VAL A 11 0.90 13.86 -35.46
CA VAL A 11 0.00 13.89 -34.30
C VAL A 11 0.37 15.07 -33.39
N HIS A 12 1.64 15.26 -33.02
CA HIS A 12 2.07 16.40 -32.19
C HIS A 12 1.70 17.74 -32.80
N LYS A 13 1.87 17.88 -34.12
CA LYS A 13 1.47 19.08 -34.84
C LYS A 13 -0.04 19.29 -34.78
N ARG A 14 -0.83 18.24 -35.07
CA ARG A 14 -2.30 18.33 -35.10
C ARG A 14 -2.90 18.63 -33.73
N ILE A 15 -2.37 18.02 -32.67
CA ILE A 15 -2.79 18.28 -31.28
C ILE A 15 -2.55 19.74 -30.91
N ARG A 16 -1.38 20.30 -31.27
CA ARG A 16 -1.06 21.70 -31.06
C ARG A 16 -1.97 22.64 -31.86
N ASP A 17 -2.20 22.34 -33.13
CA ASP A 17 -3.05 23.15 -34.02
C ASP A 17 -4.52 23.18 -33.55
N LEU A 18 -4.98 22.11 -32.91
CA LEU A 18 -6.34 21.96 -32.37
C LEU A 18 -6.48 22.38 -30.90
N ASP A 19 -5.40 22.81 -30.25
CA ASP A 19 -5.34 23.16 -28.82
C ASP A 19 -5.95 22.06 -27.91
N VAL A 20 -5.66 20.79 -28.23
CA VAL A 20 -6.12 19.64 -27.45
C VAL A 20 -5.06 19.33 -26.40
N ASP A 21 -5.42 19.24 -25.12
CA ASP A 21 -4.53 18.69 -24.09
C ASP A 21 -4.81 17.17 -23.97
N PRO A 22 -3.87 16.30 -24.38
CA PRO A 22 -4.07 14.85 -24.40
C PRO A 22 -4.43 14.22 -23.07
N ARG A 23 -4.18 14.92 -21.96
CA ARG A 23 -4.34 14.40 -20.60
C ARG A 23 -5.67 14.79 -19.98
N THR A 24 -6.25 15.91 -20.39
CA THR A 24 -7.57 16.35 -19.91
C THR A 24 -8.68 15.98 -20.88
N ASP A 25 -8.38 15.95 -22.18
CA ASP A 25 -9.30 15.57 -23.24
C ASP A 25 -8.81 14.30 -23.94
N VAL A 26 -8.69 13.23 -23.16
CA VAL A 26 -8.18 11.92 -23.61
C VAL A 26 -8.98 11.40 -24.80
N GLN A 27 -10.30 11.61 -24.79
CA GLN A 27 -11.16 11.12 -25.85
C GLN A 27 -10.87 11.84 -27.18
N ARG A 28 -10.77 13.17 -27.16
CA ARG A 28 -10.45 13.95 -28.36
C ARG A 28 -9.02 13.70 -28.85
N SER A 29 -8.07 13.52 -27.94
CA SER A 29 -6.70 13.12 -28.29
C SER A 29 -6.67 11.81 -29.05
N ARG A 30 -7.39 10.79 -28.55
CA ARG A 30 -7.50 9.48 -29.22
C ARG A 30 -8.17 9.59 -30.59
N GLU A 31 -9.15 10.46 -30.75
CA GLU A 31 -9.76 10.75 -32.06
C GLU A 31 -8.75 11.36 -33.03
N VAL A 32 -7.93 12.31 -32.59
CA VAL A 32 -6.86 12.91 -33.40
C VAL A 32 -5.82 11.86 -33.82
N ILE A 33 -5.36 11.03 -32.89
CA ILE A 33 -4.38 9.97 -33.18
C ILE A 33 -4.94 9.01 -34.24
N ARG A 34 -6.20 8.57 -34.09
CA ARG A 34 -6.85 7.68 -35.08
C ARG A 34 -6.99 8.34 -36.44
N SER A 35 -7.36 9.62 -36.50
CA SER A 35 -7.47 10.37 -37.75
C SER A 35 -6.13 10.41 -38.48
N VAL A 36 -5.05 10.80 -37.78
CA VAL A 36 -3.72 10.91 -38.39
C VAL A 36 -3.19 9.54 -38.85
N ILE A 37 -3.41 8.48 -38.08
CA ILE A 37 -3.04 7.12 -38.50
C ILE A 37 -3.79 6.69 -39.77
N SER A 38 -5.10 6.97 -39.85
CA SER A 38 -5.90 6.64 -41.03
C SER A 38 -5.45 7.44 -42.26
N GLU A 39 -5.22 8.74 -42.10
CA GLU A 39 -4.73 9.63 -43.17
C GLU A 39 -3.34 9.19 -43.66
N TYR A 40 -2.43 8.81 -42.75
CA TYR A 40 -1.10 8.31 -43.11
C TYR A 40 -1.18 6.98 -43.88
N ASP A 41 -2.02 6.05 -43.42
CA ASP A 41 -2.19 4.74 -44.06
C ASP A 41 -2.70 4.88 -45.50
N GLU A 42 -3.73 5.70 -45.72
CA GLU A 42 -4.25 5.99 -47.06
C GLU A 42 -3.19 6.61 -47.98
N ARG A 43 -2.39 7.55 -47.46
CA ARG A 43 -1.27 8.15 -48.20
C ARG A 43 -0.18 7.12 -48.52
N SER A 44 0.11 6.20 -47.62
CA SER A 44 1.16 5.19 -47.81
C SER A 44 0.88 4.22 -48.96
N LEU A 45 -0.39 4.07 -49.36
CA LEU A 45 -0.79 3.25 -50.51
C LEU A 45 -0.45 3.89 -51.86
N THR A 46 -0.23 5.21 -51.90
CA THR A 46 -0.04 5.97 -53.15
C THR A 46 1.26 6.74 -53.23
N ALA A 47 1.91 7.01 -52.09
CA ALA A 47 3.17 7.73 -51.99
C ALA A 47 4.33 6.82 -51.57
N ASP A 48 5.57 7.27 -51.80
CA ASP A 48 6.80 6.61 -51.31
C ASP A 48 6.99 6.85 -49.80
N LEU A 49 6.09 6.27 -49.00
CA LEU A 49 6.11 6.34 -47.54
C LEU A 49 6.36 4.94 -46.95
N PRO A 50 7.04 4.86 -45.80
CA PRO A 50 7.19 3.59 -45.09
C PRO A 50 5.81 2.96 -44.79
N PRO A 51 5.63 1.64 -45.07
CA PRO A 51 4.37 0.97 -44.85
C PRO A 51 4.07 0.88 -43.35
N LEU A 52 2.81 1.08 -42.99
CA LEU A 52 2.32 0.90 -41.63
C LEU A 52 1.87 -0.55 -41.45
N THR A 53 2.63 -1.34 -40.68
CA THR A 53 2.36 -2.78 -40.49
C THR A 53 1.29 -3.05 -39.44
N ASP A 54 1.25 -2.27 -38.36
CA ASP A 54 0.28 -2.44 -37.28
C ASP A 54 -0.23 -1.06 -36.80
N LYS A 55 -1.45 -0.73 -37.23
CA LYS A 55 -2.14 0.51 -36.85
C LYS A 55 -2.42 0.58 -35.35
N GLU A 56 -2.79 -0.55 -34.74
CA GLU A 56 -3.22 -0.59 -33.35
C GLU A 56 -2.01 -0.50 -32.41
N ALA A 57 -0.89 -1.17 -32.74
CA ALA A 57 0.36 -1.00 -32.00
C ALA A 57 0.87 0.45 -32.08
N THR A 58 0.79 1.07 -33.26
CA THR A 58 1.18 2.49 -33.46
C THR A 58 0.27 3.42 -32.67
N PHE A 59 -1.05 3.18 -32.69
CA PHE A 59 -2.01 3.93 -31.88
C PHE A 59 -1.67 3.83 -30.39
N ARG A 60 -1.47 2.61 -29.86
CA ARG A 60 -1.11 2.41 -28.45
C ARG A 60 0.21 3.10 -28.09
N PHE A 61 1.23 2.99 -28.93
CA PHE A 61 2.52 3.65 -28.71
C PHE A 61 2.35 5.17 -28.55
N ILE A 62 1.62 5.81 -29.48
CA ILE A 62 1.42 7.25 -29.47
C ILE A 62 0.49 7.68 -28.32
N ASP A 63 -0.60 6.95 -28.04
CA ASP A 63 -1.49 7.24 -26.91
C ASP A 63 -0.73 7.12 -25.56
N ASN A 64 0.13 6.11 -25.42
CA ASN A 64 0.94 5.92 -24.23
C ASN A 64 1.95 7.06 -24.04
N GLN A 65 2.54 7.60 -25.11
CA GLN A 65 3.46 8.74 -25.01
C GLN A 65 2.75 10.06 -24.64
N LEU A 66 1.54 10.27 -25.17
CA LEU A 66 0.80 11.54 -25.01
C LEU A 66 -0.04 11.57 -23.73
N SER A 67 -0.81 10.51 -23.52
CA SER A 67 -1.84 10.39 -22.49
C SER A 67 -1.39 9.50 -21.32
N GLY A 68 -0.42 8.60 -21.54
CA GLY A 68 0.08 7.64 -20.54
C GLY A 68 1.50 7.94 -20.04
N TYR A 69 2.19 6.87 -19.60
CA TYR A 69 3.56 6.92 -19.07
C TYR A 69 4.63 6.46 -20.09
N GLY A 70 4.34 6.55 -21.38
CA GLY A 70 5.25 6.20 -22.48
C GLY A 70 5.70 4.74 -22.38
N ALA A 71 7.02 4.51 -22.45
CA ALA A 71 7.61 3.19 -22.38
C ALA A 71 7.40 2.46 -21.03
N LEU A 72 6.98 3.18 -19.97
CA LEU A 72 6.63 2.55 -18.70
C LEU A 72 5.19 2.05 -18.64
N GLN A 73 4.34 2.39 -19.61
CA GLN A 73 2.90 2.11 -19.53
C GLN A 73 2.62 0.62 -19.31
N ASP A 74 3.33 -0.27 -20.02
CA ASP A 74 3.15 -1.72 -19.89
C ASP A 74 3.46 -2.21 -18.46
N TYR A 75 4.43 -1.58 -17.77
CA TYR A 75 4.75 -1.90 -16.38
C TYR A 75 3.71 -1.36 -15.40
N PHE A 76 3.08 -0.23 -15.69
CA PHE A 76 1.95 0.26 -14.92
C PHE A 76 0.73 -0.66 -15.05
N GLU A 77 0.51 -1.22 -16.24
CA GLU A 77 -0.62 -2.10 -16.52
C GLU A 77 -0.44 -3.53 -16.03
N ASP A 78 0.79 -4.06 -15.95
CA ASP A 78 1.04 -5.41 -15.42
C ASP A 78 0.73 -5.46 -13.90
N PRO A 79 -0.30 -6.18 -13.45
CA PRO A 79 -0.70 -6.22 -12.04
C PRO A 79 0.33 -6.90 -11.13
N ARG A 80 1.31 -7.62 -11.68
CA ARG A 80 2.38 -8.28 -10.92
C ARG A 80 3.54 -7.35 -10.60
N VAL A 81 3.67 -6.24 -11.34
CA VAL A 81 4.71 -5.24 -11.07
C VAL A 81 4.32 -4.43 -9.84
N GLU A 82 5.17 -4.47 -8.82
CA GLU A 82 4.98 -3.78 -7.54
C GLU A 82 5.67 -2.40 -7.51
N GLU A 83 6.86 -2.31 -8.10
CA GLU A 83 7.70 -1.11 -8.10
C GLU A 83 8.40 -0.95 -9.45
N ILE A 84 8.69 0.29 -9.82
CA ILE A 84 9.45 0.66 -11.02
C ILE A 84 10.50 1.68 -10.58
N TRP A 85 11.76 1.50 -10.97
CA TRP A 85 12.82 2.44 -10.65
C TRP A 85 13.66 2.76 -11.89
N ILE A 86 14.06 4.02 -12.03
CA ILE A 86 14.93 4.49 -13.09
C ILE A 86 16.15 5.10 -12.41
N ASN A 87 17.29 4.41 -12.51
CA ASN A 87 18.55 4.93 -11.98
C ASN A 87 19.25 5.83 -13.00
N SER A 88 19.07 5.49 -14.28
CA SER A 88 19.50 6.27 -15.42
C SER A 88 18.60 5.96 -16.63
N PRO A 89 18.61 6.76 -17.71
CA PRO A 89 17.79 6.49 -18.89
C PRO A 89 18.04 5.09 -19.49
N SER A 90 19.24 4.52 -19.30
CA SER A 90 19.58 3.16 -19.74
C SER A 90 19.33 2.05 -18.71
N GLU A 91 18.93 2.40 -17.49
CA GLU A 91 18.82 1.49 -16.36
C GLU A 91 17.44 1.60 -15.70
N VAL A 92 16.46 0.94 -16.32
CA VAL A 92 15.08 0.83 -15.83
C VAL A 92 14.87 -0.55 -15.22
N PHE A 93 14.44 -0.58 -13.96
CA PHE A 93 14.24 -1.79 -13.17
C PHE A 93 12.75 -1.92 -12.78
N ILE A 94 12.29 -3.15 -12.53
CA ILE A 94 10.97 -3.44 -11.95
C ILE A 94 11.04 -4.48 -10.81
N ALA A 95 10.12 -4.41 -9.85
CA ALA A 95 9.88 -5.47 -8.87
C ALA A 95 8.69 -6.30 -9.30
N VAL A 96 8.87 -7.62 -9.40
CA VAL A 96 7.78 -8.58 -9.57
C VAL A 96 7.87 -9.59 -8.44
N ASP A 97 6.77 -9.80 -7.71
CA ASP A 97 6.72 -10.70 -6.54
C ASP A 97 7.84 -10.44 -5.51
N GLY A 98 8.19 -9.16 -5.34
CA GLY A 98 9.26 -8.69 -4.47
C GLY A 98 10.68 -9.10 -4.90
N VAL A 99 10.89 -9.40 -6.18
CA VAL A 99 12.20 -9.65 -6.80
C VAL A 99 12.53 -8.54 -7.80
N HIS A 100 13.70 -7.94 -7.66
CA HIS A 100 14.17 -6.85 -8.53
C HIS A 100 14.80 -7.40 -9.82
N GLN A 101 14.44 -6.82 -10.97
CA GLN A 101 15.03 -7.19 -12.26
C GLN A 101 15.26 -5.97 -13.16
N LEU A 102 16.37 -5.99 -13.92
CA LEU A 102 16.66 -4.99 -14.95
C LEU A 102 15.80 -5.30 -16.19
N THR A 103 15.19 -4.28 -16.76
CA THR A 103 14.36 -4.41 -17.96
C THR A 103 15.15 -4.16 -19.25
N THR A 104 14.54 -4.45 -20.39
CA THR A 104 15.08 -4.07 -21.70
C THR A 104 14.72 -2.64 -22.11
N THR A 105 13.91 -1.94 -21.30
CA THR A 105 13.46 -0.58 -21.60
C THR A 105 14.59 0.40 -21.45
N LYS A 106 14.76 1.25 -22.46
CA LYS A 106 15.70 2.36 -22.47
C LYS A 106 14.95 3.64 -22.82
N LEU A 107 15.31 4.70 -22.13
CA LEU A 107 14.85 6.06 -22.35
C LEU A 107 16.01 6.91 -22.83
N THR A 108 15.70 8.01 -23.50
CA THR A 108 16.59 9.15 -23.67
C THR A 108 16.48 10.09 -22.47
N GLY A 109 17.43 11.01 -22.33
CA GLY A 109 17.36 12.05 -21.28
C GLY A 109 16.08 12.89 -21.39
N GLY A 110 15.74 13.33 -22.61
CA GLY A 110 14.51 14.09 -22.86
C GLY A 110 13.23 13.30 -22.54
N GLU A 111 13.17 12.01 -22.89
CA GLU A 111 12.01 11.18 -22.53
C GLU A 111 11.83 11.02 -21.03
N LEU A 112 12.93 10.93 -20.27
CA LEU A 112 12.89 10.87 -18.81
C LEU A 112 12.42 12.20 -18.20
N ASP A 113 12.93 13.33 -18.69
CA ASP A 113 12.53 14.65 -18.23
C ASP A 113 11.04 14.91 -18.52
N ASP A 114 10.58 14.60 -19.73
CA ASP A 114 9.17 14.70 -20.11
C ASP A 114 8.28 13.77 -19.26
N LEU A 115 8.79 12.58 -18.89
CA LEU A 115 8.07 11.64 -18.02
C LEU A 115 7.93 12.18 -16.60
N ILE A 116 8.98 12.77 -16.05
CA ILE A 116 8.96 13.40 -14.72
C ILE A 116 7.97 14.57 -14.71
N GLU A 117 8.03 15.45 -15.71
CA GLU A 117 7.09 16.57 -15.84
C GLU A 117 5.65 16.07 -15.95
N ARG A 118 5.41 15.03 -16.77
CA ARG A 118 4.11 14.36 -16.89
C ARG A 118 3.55 13.91 -15.54
N MET A 119 4.35 13.18 -14.78
CA MET A 119 3.93 12.61 -13.51
C MET A 119 3.64 13.68 -12.44
N LEU A 120 4.45 14.75 -12.40
CA LEU A 120 4.30 15.80 -11.38
C LEU A 120 3.16 16.77 -11.68
N ARG A 121 2.80 16.97 -12.96
CA ARG A 121 1.76 17.94 -13.37
C ARG A 121 0.41 17.71 -12.68
N THR A 122 0.01 16.45 -12.49
CA THR A 122 -1.28 16.09 -11.84
C THR A 122 -1.30 16.39 -10.34
N SER A 123 -0.15 16.31 -9.68
CA SER A 123 0.00 16.59 -8.25
C SER A 123 0.14 18.09 -7.93
N GLY A 124 0.40 18.93 -8.94
CA GLY A 124 0.75 20.34 -8.77
C GLY A 124 2.12 20.57 -8.12
N ARG A 125 2.90 19.51 -7.86
CA ARG A 125 4.27 19.59 -7.36
C ARG A 125 5.23 19.94 -8.49
N ARG A 126 6.39 20.48 -8.12
CA ARG A 126 7.49 20.81 -9.04
C ARG A 126 8.80 20.30 -8.46
N VAL A 127 9.76 20.06 -9.34
CA VAL A 127 11.13 19.69 -9.01
C VAL A 127 12.04 20.58 -9.84
N ASP A 128 13.04 21.19 -9.21
CA ASP A 128 13.99 22.09 -9.86
C ASP A 128 15.31 22.13 -9.07
N LEU A 129 16.30 22.90 -9.54
CA LEU A 129 17.61 22.97 -8.88
C LEU A 129 17.56 23.51 -7.44
N SER A 130 16.54 24.28 -7.08
CA SER A 130 16.33 24.75 -5.70
C SER A 130 15.63 23.70 -4.83
N GLN A 131 14.91 22.77 -5.45
CA GLN A 131 14.19 21.65 -4.82
C GLN A 131 14.48 20.34 -5.56
N PRO A 132 15.66 19.72 -5.34
CA PRO A 132 16.10 18.58 -6.13
C PRO A 132 15.44 17.25 -5.71
N PHE A 133 14.48 17.28 -4.79
CA PHE A 133 13.70 16.13 -4.33
C PHE A 133 12.21 16.43 -4.41
N VAL A 134 11.42 15.47 -4.84
CA VAL A 134 9.96 15.59 -4.78
C VAL A 134 9.29 14.25 -4.53
N ASP A 135 8.28 14.27 -3.65
CA ASP A 135 7.33 13.18 -3.45
C ASP A 135 5.96 13.59 -4.00
N ALA A 136 5.33 12.70 -4.75
CA ALA A 136 4.02 12.91 -5.34
C ALA A 136 3.18 11.63 -5.34
N MET A 137 1.87 11.80 -5.49
CA MET A 137 0.93 10.71 -5.73
C MET A 137 0.39 10.86 -7.15
N LEU A 138 0.50 9.78 -7.93
CA LEU A 138 0.00 9.69 -9.29
C LEU A 138 -1.52 9.47 -9.27
N PRO A 139 -2.23 9.73 -10.40
CA PRO A 139 -3.69 9.59 -10.48
C PRO A 139 -4.23 8.20 -10.14
N ASP A 140 -3.44 7.15 -10.36
CA ASP A 140 -3.77 5.76 -10.03
C ASP A 140 -3.53 5.42 -8.55
N GLY A 141 -3.05 6.38 -7.74
CA GLY A 141 -2.67 6.21 -6.34
C GLY A 141 -1.22 5.77 -6.14
N SER A 142 -0.47 5.49 -7.22
CA SER A 142 0.93 5.12 -7.15
C SER A 142 1.77 6.27 -6.57
N ARG A 143 2.83 5.94 -5.85
CA ARG A 143 3.72 6.93 -5.23
C ARG A 143 4.92 7.15 -6.10
N LEU A 144 5.30 8.41 -6.26
CA LEU A 144 6.46 8.85 -7.01
C LEU A 144 7.44 9.54 -6.06
N HIS A 145 8.72 9.18 -6.18
CA HIS A 145 9.84 9.94 -5.63
C HIS A 145 10.84 10.23 -6.76
N VAL A 146 11.27 11.49 -6.87
CA VAL A 146 12.26 11.92 -7.88
C VAL A 146 13.41 12.65 -7.19
N VAL A 147 14.63 12.38 -7.66
CA VAL A 147 15.87 13.07 -7.27
C VAL A 147 16.58 13.59 -8.50
N LEU A 148 16.93 14.89 -8.54
CA LEU A 148 17.61 15.51 -9.67
C LEU A 148 19.14 15.34 -9.65
N PRO A 149 19.81 15.54 -10.81
CA PRO A 149 21.26 15.74 -10.89
C PRO A 149 21.77 16.85 -9.95
N ASP A 150 23.08 16.84 -9.66
CA ASP A 150 23.76 17.54 -8.56
C ASP A 150 23.59 16.89 -7.17
N ILE A 151 22.56 16.05 -7.02
CA ILE A 151 22.46 15.08 -5.92
C ILE A 151 22.80 13.67 -6.42
N THR A 152 22.22 13.28 -7.56
CA THR A 152 22.63 12.07 -8.31
C THR A 152 23.81 12.39 -9.23
N ARG A 153 24.50 11.36 -9.73
CA ARG A 153 25.72 11.57 -10.53
C ARG A 153 25.49 12.26 -11.88
N SER A 154 24.48 11.85 -12.62
CA SER A 154 24.37 12.22 -14.05
C SER A 154 22.96 12.33 -14.60
N SER A 155 21.97 11.73 -13.96
CA SER A 155 20.59 11.68 -14.44
C SER A 155 19.62 11.72 -13.27
N PRO A 156 18.39 12.23 -13.48
CA PRO A 156 17.34 12.08 -12.49
C PRO A 156 17.15 10.61 -12.10
N ALA A 157 16.99 10.35 -10.80
CA ALA A 157 16.58 9.05 -10.30
C ALA A 157 15.08 9.08 -9.97
N VAL A 158 14.34 8.07 -10.42
CA VAL A 158 12.88 7.98 -10.23
C VAL A 158 12.54 6.67 -9.54
N ASN A 159 11.71 6.73 -8.50
CA ASN A 159 11.19 5.56 -7.81
C ASN A 159 9.66 5.65 -7.80
N ILE A 160 9.01 4.61 -8.33
CA ILE A 160 7.56 4.50 -8.38
C ILE A 160 7.17 3.24 -7.61
N ARG A 161 6.30 3.40 -6.62
CA ARG A 161 5.67 2.28 -5.92
C ARG A 161 4.21 2.23 -6.30
N LYS A 162 3.82 1.19 -7.03
CA LYS A 162 2.48 1.09 -7.59
C LYS A 162 1.43 0.90 -6.50
N PHE A 163 0.26 1.50 -6.71
CA PHE A 163 -0.91 1.18 -5.91
C PHE A 163 -1.53 -0.13 -6.39
N ILE A 164 -1.05 -1.25 -5.84
CA ILE A 164 -1.60 -2.57 -6.17
C ILE A 164 -2.88 -2.81 -5.37
N GLN A 165 -3.93 -3.26 -6.05
CA GLN A 165 -5.12 -3.75 -5.38
C GLN A 165 -4.80 -4.99 -4.54
N ARG A 166 -4.82 -4.81 -3.22
CA ARG A 166 -4.57 -5.88 -2.26
C ARG A 166 -5.83 -6.73 -2.03
N PRO A 167 -5.70 -8.01 -1.66
CA PRO A 167 -6.76 -8.79 -1.05
C PRO A 167 -7.59 -7.96 -0.07
N ARG A 168 -8.91 -7.92 -0.30
CA ARG A 168 -9.87 -7.14 0.52
C ARG A 168 -10.62 -7.99 1.54
N ASN A 169 -10.38 -9.29 1.57
CA ASN A 169 -11.04 -10.21 2.49
C ASN A 169 -10.14 -11.42 2.79
N LEU A 170 -10.45 -12.12 3.87
CA LEU A 170 -9.69 -13.27 4.33
C LEU A 170 -9.82 -14.48 3.38
N ALA A 171 -10.94 -14.62 2.67
CA ALA A 171 -11.15 -15.70 1.70
C ALA A 171 -10.15 -15.65 0.53
N ALA A 172 -9.78 -14.44 0.08
CA ALA A 172 -8.74 -14.25 -0.93
C ALA A 172 -7.36 -14.70 -0.43
N LEU A 173 -7.03 -14.46 0.85
CA LEU A 173 -5.79 -14.95 1.45
C LEU A 173 -5.78 -16.47 1.59
N VAL A 174 -6.94 -17.09 1.85
CA VAL A 174 -7.10 -18.54 1.84
C VAL A 174 -6.88 -19.13 0.44
N ALA A 175 -7.47 -18.51 -0.59
CA ALA A 175 -7.29 -18.94 -1.98
C ALA A 175 -5.83 -18.83 -2.45
N GLN A 176 -5.07 -17.88 -1.89
CA GLN A 176 -3.63 -17.70 -2.15
C GLN A 176 -2.74 -18.63 -1.32
N GLY A 177 -3.29 -19.40 -0.38
CA GLY A 177 -2.52 -20.28 0.50
C GLY A 177 -1.78 -19.57 1.64
N SER A 178 -1.93 -18.25 1.79
CA SER A 178 -1.28 -17.46 2.85
C SER A 178 -1.92 -17.66 4.24
N LEU A 179 -3.16 -18.16 4.28
CA LEU A 179 -3.97 -18.34 5.49
C LEU A 179 -4.79 -19.63 5.37
N THR A 180 -4.98 -20.38 6.46
CA THR A 180 -5.84 -21.57 6.42
C THR A 180 -7.31 -21.21 6.68
N PRO A 181 -8.28 -21.97 6.13
CA PRO A 181 -9.70 -21.69 6.33
C PRO A 181 -10.14 -21.57 7.81
N PRO A 182 -9.65 -22.41 8.74
CA PRO A 182 -10.01 -22.28 10.14
C PRO A 182 -9.50 -20.99 10.79
N ALA A 183 -8.24 -20.62 10.53
CA ALA A 183 -7.68 -19.36 10.99
C ALA A 183 -8.43 -18.15 10.40
N ALA A 184 -8.85 -18.24 9.13
CA ALA A 184 -9.69 -17.21 8.52
C ALA A 184 -11.05 -17.05 9.22
N ARG A 185 -11.73 -18.15 9.59
CA ARG A 185 -13.00 -18.10 10.34
C ARG A 185 -12.82 -17.47 11.72
N PHE A 186 -11.74 -17.82 12.42
CA PHE A 186 -11.41 -17.23 13.71
C PHE A 186 -11.18 -15.71 13.58
N LEU A 187 -10.36 -15.28 12.62
CA LEU A 187 -10.03 -13.87 12.44
C LEU A 187 -11.25 -13.05 11.97
N ASP A 188 -12.10 -13.60 11.11
CA ASP A 188 -13.37 -12.98 10.72
C ASP A 188 -14.26 -12.72 11.94
N ALA A 189 -14.38 -13.72 12.83
CA ALA A 189 -15.12 -13.60 14.08
C ALA A 189 -14.48 -12.60 15.06
N ALA A 190 -13.16 -12.63 15.21
CA ALA A 190 -12.42 -11.70 16.06
C ALA A 190 -12.61 -10.25 15.61
N VAL A 191 -12.49 -9.97 14.31
CA VAL A 191 -12.78 -8.63 13.77
C VAL A 191 -14.24 -8.28 14.01
N SER A 192 -15.17 -9.17 13.69
CA SER A 192 -16.61 -8.91 13.83
C SER A 192 -17.04 -8.57 15.26
N CYS A 193 -16.41 -9.17 16.28
CA CYS A 193 -16.69 -8.88 17.70
C CYS A 193 -15.89 -7.70 18.28
N GLY A 194 -15.15 -6.99 17.43
CA GLY A 194 -14.41 -5.79 17.78
C GLY A 194 -13.02 -6.04 18.37
N ALA A 195 -12.43 -7.24 18.22
CA ALA A 195 -11.14 -7.54 18.83
C ALA A 195 -10.07 -6.56 18.36
N ASN A 196 -9.17 -6.19 19.27
CA ASN A 196 -8.03 -5.35 19.02
C ASN A 196 -6.89 -6.19 18.45
N ILE A 197 -6.57 -6.00 17.17
CA ILE A 197 -5.66 -6.89 16.44
C ILE A 197 -4.39 -6.17 16.02
N LEU A 198 -3.24 -6.71 16.43
CA LEU A 198 -1.93 -6.26 16.01
C LEU A 198 -1.36 -7.19 14.94
N VAL A 199 -1.11 -6.68 13.73
CA VAL A 199 -0.46 -7.44 12.66
C VAL A 199 1.02 -7.15 12.67
N SER A 200 1.86 -8.19 12.72
CA SER A 200 3.30 -8.05 12.80
C SER A 200 4.03 -8.81 11.70
N GLY A 201 5.27 -8.42 11.43
CA GLY A 201 6.13 -9.09 10.45
C GLY A 201 7.34 -8.23 10.07
N ALA A 202 8.28 -8.83 9.35
CA ALA A 202 9.39 -8.11 8.75
C ALA A 202 8.92 -7.17 7.62
N THR A 203 9.84 -6.39 7.07
CA THR A 203 9.61 -5.62 5.84
C THR A 203 9.16 -6.56 4.71
N GLN A 204 8.19 -6.11 3.91
CA GLN A 204 7.59 -6.89 2.81
C GLN A 204 6.89 -8.22 3.21
N ALA A 205 6.65 -8.48 4.51
CA ALA A 205 5.92 -9.67 4.96
C ALA A 205 4.41 -9.65 4.63
N GLY A 206 3.89 -8.55 4.07
CA GLY A 206 2.47 -8.43 3.71
C GLY A 206 1.57 -7.85 4.81
N LYS A 207 2.12 -7.15 5.82
CA LYS A 207 1.36 -6.62 6.97
C LYS A 207 0.13 -5.81 6.56
N THR A 208 0.31 -4.80 5.71
CA THR A 208 -0.82 -3.97 5.27
C THR A 208 -1.81 -4.75 4.41
N THR A 209 -1.36 -5.81 3.72
CA THR A 209 -2.25 -6.71 2.97
C THR A 209 -3.14 -7.51 3.91
N MET A 210 -2.58 -8.08 4.98
CA MET A 210 -3.34 -8.76 6.03
C MET A 210 -4.29 -7.79 6.75
N LEU A 211 -3.81 -6.59 7.10
CA LEU A 211 -4.64 -5.56 7.73
C LEU A 211 -5.83 -5.17 6.85
N ASN A 212 -5.62 -5.01 5.54
CA ASN A 212 -6.67 -4.72 4.58
C ASN A 212 -7.70 -5.86 4.47
N ALA A 213 -7.24 -7.12 4.49
CA ALA A 213 -8.11 -8.29 4.48
C ALA A 213 -8.93 -8.45 5.77
N LEU A 214 -8.31 -8.20 6.93
CA LEU A 214 -8.99 -8.17 8.23
C LEU A 214 -10.07 -7.09 8.25
N ALA A 215 -9.74 -5.88 7.78
CA ALA A 215 -10.69 -4.77 7.72
C ALA A 215 -11.91 -5.05 6.83
N GLY A 216 -11.81 -5.96 5.86
CA GLY A 216 -12.97 -6.46 5.10
C GLY A 216 -13.99 -7.25 5.94
N SER A 217 -13.61 -7.69 7.14
CA SER A 217 -14.50 -8.39 8.09
C SER A 217 -15.16 -7.42 9.09
N ILE A 218 -14.89 -6.11 8.99
CA ILE A 218 -15.56 -5.10 9.79
C ILE A 218 -17.03 -5.01 9.32
N PRO A 219 -18.02 -5.06 10.23
CA PRO A 219 -19.42 -4.91 9.85
C PRO A 219 -19.68 -3.60 9.09
N ALA A 220 -20.39 -3.69 7.95
CA ALA A 220 -20.56 -2.59 7.00
C ALA A 220 -21.25 -1.32 7.54
N ARG A 221 -21.85 -1.38 8.73
CA ARG A 221 -22.49 -0.25 9.43
C ARG A 221 -21.55 0.54 10.32
N GLU A 222 -20.31 0.06 10.50
CA GLU A 222 -19.35 0.67 11.41
C GLU A 222 -18.52 1.74 10.70
N ARG A 223 -18.32 2.86 11.41
CA ARG A 223 -17.49 3.96 10.92
C ARG A 223 -16.02 3.66 11.16
N ILE A 224 -15.22 3.74 10.11
CA ILE A 224 -13.78 3.47 10.15
C ILE A 224 -13.02 4.76 9.93
N VAL A 225 -12.02 5.03 10.77
CA VAL A 225 -11.02 6.06 10.51
C VAL A 225 -9.65 5.40 10.42
N SER A 226 -8.98 5.52 9.27
CA SER A 226 -7.60 5.03 9.12
C SER A 226 -6.60 6.18 9.21
N CYS A 227 -5.48 5.92 9.88
CA CYS A 227 -4.35 6.83 10.01
C CYS A 227 -3.13 6.16 9.38
N GLU A 228 -2.59 6.73 8.32
CA GLU A 228 -1.53 6.12 7.52
C GLU A 228 -0.40 7.12 7.31
N GLU A 229 0.86 6.68 7.33
CA GLU A 229 1.96 7.54 6.87
C GLU A 229 1.73 7.94 5.42
N VAL A 230 1.38 6.95 4.61
CA VAL A 230 1.02 7.12 3.22
C VAL A 230 -0.10 6.15 2.89
N PHE A 231 -1.11 6.55 2.11
CA PHE A 231 -2.29 5.72 1.80
C PHE A 231 -1.92 4.36 1.16
N GLU A 232 -2.25 3.27 1.83
CA GLU A 232 -2.09 1.88 1.36
C GLU A 232 -3.37 1.05 1.50
N LEU A 233 -4.22 1.38 2.48
CA LEU A 233 -5.46 0.68 2.74
C LEU A 233 -6.47 0.95 1.63
N ASN A 234 -7.35 -0.03 1.37
CA ASN A 234 -8.42 0.06 0.39
C ASN A 234 -9.62 -0.74 0.90
N LEU A 235 -10.33 -0.13 1.85
CA LEU A 235 -11.39 -0.80 2.59
C LEU A 235 -12.69 -0.80 1.78
N PRO A 236 -13.46 -1.90 1.80
CA PRO A 236 -14.77 -1.95 1.13
C PRO A 236 -15.89 -1.19 1.88
N SER A 237 -15.59 -0.57 3.03
CA SER A 237 -16.59 0.13 3.85
C SER A 237 -17.05 1.44 3.22
N ARG A 238 -18.34 1.74 3.38
CA ARG A 238 -18.96 2.99 2.91
C ARG A 238 -18.66 4.18 3.82
N ASP A 239 -18.59 3.96 5.13
CA ASP A 239 -18.27 4.99 6.12
C ASP A 239 -16.82 4.82 6.57
N TRP A 240 -15.91 5.19 5.66
CA TRP A 240 -14.47 5.15 5.90
C TRP A 240 -13.84 6.50 5.59
N VAL A 241 -13.11 7.04 6.56
CA VAL A 241 -12.29 8.25 6.39
C VAL A 241 -10.81 7.88 6.45
N PRO A 242 -10.12 7.86 5.30
CA PRO A 242 -8.66 7.69 5.28
C PRO A 242 -7.97 9.02 5.56
N MET A 243 -7.02 9.01 6.49
CA MET A 243 -6.15 10.15 6.81
C MET A 243 -4.68 9.79 6.60
N GLN A 244 -3.92 10.75 6.08
CA GLN A 244 -2.51 10.58 5.73
C GLN A 244 -1.64 11.63 6.39
N CYS A 245 -0.41 11.25 6.74
CA CYS A 245 0.60 12.19 7.20
C CYS A 245 0.92 13.22 6.13
N ARG A 246 1.42 14.38 6.58
CA ARG A 246 1.92 15.43 5.68
C ARG A 246 3.31 15.83 6.13
N GLN A 247 4.27 15.79 5.21
CA GLN A 247 5.59 16.33 5.44
C GLN A 247 5.51 17.85 5.70
N PRO A 248 6.45 18.43 6.46
CA PRO A 248 6.51 19.88 6.61
C PRO A 248 6.66 20.57 5.25
N SER A 249 6.21 21.82 5.17
CA SER A 249 6.54 22.73 4.08
C SER A 249 8.04 23.06 4.07
N LEU A 250 8.49 23.76 3.03
CA LEU A 250 9.88 24.20 2.89
C LEU A 250 10.30 25.12 4.04
N GLU A 251 9.35 25.88 4.59
CA GLU A 251 9.54 26.73 5.78
C GLU A 251 9.58 25.92 7.09
N GLY A 252 9.51 24.59 7.01
CA GLY A 252 9.52 23.68 8.15
C GLY A 252 8.18 23.60 8.90
N THR A 253 7.10 24.12 8.33
CA THR A 253 5.79 24.25 9.02
C THR A 253 4.73 23.32 8.46
N GLY A 254 3.64 23.11 9.21
CA GLY A 254 2.48 22.38 8.69
C GLY A 254 2.66 20.86 8.55
N ALA A 255 3.68 20.27 9.18
CA ALA A 255 3.77 18.82 9.29
C ALA A 255 2.54 18.24 10.03
N VAL A 256 2.01 17.13 9.53
CA VAL A 256 0.97 16.35 10.19
C VAL A 256 1.54 14.97 10.43
N THR A 257 1.83 14.67 11.70
CA THR A 257 2.43 13.40 12.12
C THR A 257 1.37 12.32 12.32
N LEU A 258 1.78 11.05 12.29
CA LEU A 258 0.86 9.94 12.53
C LEU A 258 0.20 10.04 13.91
N ARG A 259 0.97 10.49 14.91
CA ARG A 259 0.46 10.79 16.25
C ARG A 259 -0.66 11.84 16.25
N ALA A 260 -0.50 12.91 15.46
CA ALA A 260 -1.55 13.92 15.33
C ALA A 260 -2.80 13.34 14.69
N LEU A 261 -2.66 12.51 13.64
CA LEU A 261 -3.80 11.83 13.02
C LEU A 261 -4.56 10.94 13.99
N VAL A 262 -3.85 10.11 14.77
CA VAL A 262 -4.49 9.23 15.76
C VAL A 262 -5.29 10.05 16.77
N LYS A 263 -4.75 11.17 17.26
CA LYS A 263 -5.47 12.06 18.20
C LYS A 263 -6.72 12.69 17.58
N GLU A 264 -6.60 13.21 16.35
CA GLU A 264 -7.73 13.83 15.67
C GLU A 264 -8.80 12.80 15.27
N ALA A 265 -8.40 11.56 14.93
CA ALA A 265 -9.31 10.47 14.65
C ALA A 265 -10.29 10.23 15.79
N LEU A 266 -9.85 10.33 17.04
CA LEU A 266 -10.71 10.13 18.23
C LEU A 266 -11.83 11.17 18.34
N ARG A 267 -11.67 12.35 17.73
CA ARG A 267 -12.71 13.40 17.69
C ARG A 267 -13.75 13.17 16.60
N MET A 268 -13.48 12.25 15.68
CA MET A 268 -14.35 11.94 14.54
C MET A 268 -15.41 10.88 14.87
N ARG A 269 -15.49 10.45 16.14
CA ARG A 269 -16.39 9.39 16.63
C ARG A 269 -16.31 8.09 15.82
N PRO A 270 -15.11 7.52 15.61
CA PRO A 270 -14.96 6.23 14.94
C PRO A 270 -15.63 5.12 15.75
N THR A 271 -16.16 4.11 15.05
CA THR A 271 -16.43 2.79 15.63
C THR A 271 -15.20 1.90 15.56
N ARG A 272 -14.32 2.14 14.56
CA ARG A 272 -13.05 1.45 14.34
C ARG A 272 -11.95 2.45 14.09
N ILE A 273 -10.80 2.24 14.72
CA ILE A 273 -9.55 2.93 14.36
C ILE A 273 -8.57 1.96 13.73
N ILE A 274 -7.97 2.35 12.61
CA ILE A 274 -6.93 1.56 11.95
C ILE A 274 -5.67 2.39 11.81
N VAL A 275 -4.53 1.90 12.30
CA VAL A 275 -3.23 2.55 12.13
C VAL A 275 -2.38 1.73 11.17
N GLY A 276 -2.03 2.33 10.02
CA GLY A 276 -1.33 1.63 8.94
C GLY A 276 -0.06 0.95 9.42
N GLU A 277 0.80 1.66 10.14
CA GLU A 277 1.98 1.07 10.78
C GLU A 277 2.40 1.92 11.98
N VAL A 278 2.52 1.27 13.15
CA VAL A 278 2.99 1.88 14.39
C VAL A 278 4.50 1.74 14.46
N ARG A 279 5.18 2.87 14.66
CA ARG A 279 6.63 3.02 14.68
C ARG A 279 7.15 3.77 15.91
N GLU A 280 6.39 4.73 16.44
CA GLU A 280 6.89 5.66 17.44
C GLU A 280 5.79 6.06 18.45
N ALA A 281 5.72 7.36 18.79
CA ALA A 281 4.94 7.92 19.89
C ALA A 281 3.42 7.84 19.70
N GLU A 282 2.92 7.63 18.48
CA GLU A 282 1.51 7.34 18.20
C GLU A 282 1.03 6.04 18.84
N SER A 283 1.94 5.12 19.16
CA SER A 283 1.64 3.88 19.89
C SER A 283 0.90 4.15 21.20
N LEU A 284 1.29 5.20 21.94
CA LEU A 284 0.64 5.58 23.20
C LEU A 284 -0.82 5.99 22.96
N ASP A 285 -1.05 6.90 22.01
CA ASP A 285 -2.37 7.43 21.72
C ASP A 285 -3.31 6.33 21.18
N LEU A 286 -2.75 5.39 20.39
CA LEU A 286 -3.47 4.18 19.98
C LEU A 286 -3.83 3.31 21.18
N LEU A 287 -2.87 2.96 22.03
CA LEU A 287 -3.13 2.11 23.21
C LEU A 287 -4.17 2.73 24.15
N VAL A 288 -4.12 4.04 24.37
CA VAL A 288 -5.14 4.75 25.17
C VAL A 288 -6.51 4.63 24.52
N ALA A 289 -6.60 4.74 23.20
CA ALA A 289 -7.86 4.57 22.48
C ALA A 289 -8.40 3.14 22.62
N LEU A 290 -7.56 2.13 22.40
CA LEU A 290 -7.93 0.71 22.53
C LEU A 290 -8.41 0.39 23.96
N ASN A 291 -7.67 0.86 24.97
CA ASN A 291 -8.01 0.68 26.38
C ASN A 291 -9.33 1.37 26.78
N SER A 292 -9.70 2.45 26.08
CA SER A 292 -11.00 3.13 26.29
C SER A 292 -12.20 2.42 25.66
N GLY A 293 -11.96 1.24 25.06
CA GLY A 293 -13.00 0.43 24.43
C GLY A 293 -13.32 0.83 22.99
N LEU A 294 -12.42 1.52 22.29
CA LEU A 294 -12.50 1.73 20.85
C LEU A 294 -11.81 0.56 20.12
N PRO A 295 -12.56 -0.35 19.46
CA PRO A 295 -11.97 -1.41 18.67
C PRO A 295 -11.01 -0.89 17.61
N GLY A 296 -9.84 -1.49 17.49
CA GLY A 296 -8.88 -1.06 16.50
C GLY A 296 -7.88 -2.11 16.04
N MET A 297 -7.19 -1.78 14.96
CA MET A 297 -6.16 -2.64 14.41
C MET A 297 -4.98 -1.80 13.97
N GLY A 298 -3.79 -2.38 13.98
CA GLY A 298 -2.64 -1.73 13.36
C GLY A 298 -1.56 -2.72 12.99
N THR A 299 -0.55 -2.23 12.26
CA THR A 299 0.62 -3.05 11.98
C THR A 299 1.85 -2.59 12.75
N ILE A 300 2.79 -3.50 13.01
CA ILE A 300 4.07 -3.20 13.64
C ILE A 300 5.17 -4.07 13.04
N HIS A 301 6.37 -3.52 12.91
CA HIS A 301 7.53 -4.33 12.52
C HIS A 301 8.06 -5.13 13.70
N ALA A 302 8.04 -6.45 13.61
CA ALA A 302 8.59 -7.36 14.60
C ALA A 302 8.96 -8.70 13.96
N ASN A 303 9.78 -9.49 14.65
CA ASN A 303 10.27 -10.79 14.18
C ASN A 303 9.52 -11.99 14.78
N SER A 304 8.51 -11.74 15.62
CA SER A 304 7.56 -12.70 16.17
C SER A 304 6.39 -11.97 16.82
N ALA A 305 5.31 -12.67 17.16
CA ALA A 305 4.20 -12.13 17.94
C ALA A 305 4.67 -11.67 19.32
N ARG A 306 5.55 -12.43 19.98
CA ARG A 306 6.16 -12.04 21.26
C ARG A 306 6.97 -10.75 21.13
N ALA A 307 7.81 -10.64 20.10
CA ALA A 307 8.58 -9.43 19.85
C ALA A 307 7.66 -8.24 19.51
N ALA A 308 6.52 -8.46 18.87
CA ALA A 308 5.53 -7.43 18.60
C ALA A 308 4.93 -6.86 19.89
N ILE A 309 4.57 -7.72 20.85
CA ILE A 309 4.10 -7.31 22.17
C ILE A 309 5.18 -6.56 22.95
N THR A 310 6.41 -7.08 23.01
CA THR A 310 7.52 -6.37 23.67
C THR A 310 7.73 -4.98 23.05
N LYS A 311 7.68 -4.89 21.72
CA LYS A 311 7.90 -3.63 21.01
C LYS A 311 6.78 -2.64 21.23
N ILE A 312 5.50 -3.03 21.13
CA ILE A 312 4.38 -2.13 21.41
C ILE A 312 4.35 -1.67 22.88
N SER A 313 4.91 -2.45 23.81
CA SER A 313 5.13 -2.03 25.19
C SER A 313 6.29 -1.05 25.38
N THR A 314 7.19 -0.92 24.39
CA THR A 314 8.39 -0.08 24.46
C THR A 314 8.22 1.24 23.72
N LEU A 315 7.53 1.24 22.58
CA LEU A 315 7.33 2.46 21.75
C LEU A 315 6.70 3.64 22.52
N PRO A 316 5.71 3.45 23.41
CA PRO A 316 5.15 4.55 24.19
C PRO A 316 6.16 5.24 25.10
N LEU A 317 7.19 4.54 25.56
CA LEU A 317 8.24 5.09 26.42
C LEU A 317 9.07 6.17 25.71
N LEU A 318 9.06 6.17 24.37
CA LEU A 318 9.72 7.18 23.54
C LEU A 318 8.90 8.48 23.45
N ALA A 319 7.62 8.47 23.84
CA ALA A 319 6.74 9.63 23.72
C ALA A 319 6.98 10.71 24.81
N GLY A 320 7.74 10.40 25.87
CA GLY A 320 8.15 11.34 26.90
C GLY A 320 8.62 10.67 28.20
N ALA A 321 9.47 11.36 28.98
CA ALA A 321 10.12 10.83 30.18
C ALA A 321 9.18 10.42 31.33
N ASN A 322 7.89 10.79 31.27
CA ASN A 322 6.91 10.52 32.33
C ASN A 322 6.10 9.23 32.11
N ILE A 323 6.40 8.45 31.08
CA ILE A 323 5.68 7.22 30.75
C ILE A 323 6.54 6.05 31.24
N SER A 324 6.04 5.30 32.22
CA SER A 324 6.74 4.15 32.80
C SER A 324 6.24 2.82 32.22
N SER A 325 7.11 1.81 32.21
CA SER A 325 6.73 0.43 31.85
C SER A 325 5.59 -0.09 32.73
N SER A 326 5.55 0.30 34.02
CA SER A 326 4.50 -0.08 34.97
C SER A 326 3.10 0.40 34.57
N PHE A 327 2.99 1.43 33.73
CA PHE A 327 1.72 1.84 33.12
C PHE A 327 1.49 1.12 31.79
N VAL A 328 2.52 1.03 30.96
CA VAL A 328 2.38 0.53 29.58
C VAL A 328 2.13 -0.97 29.52
N VAL A 329 2.86 -1.78 30.27
CA VAL A 329 2.76 -3.25 30.21
C VAL A 329 1.34 -3.74 30.54
N PRO A 330 0.71 -3.33 31.67
CA PRO A 330 -0.68 -3.70 31.94
C PRO A 330 -1.65 -3.18 30.88
N THR A 331 -1.42 -1.95 30.38
CA THR A 331 -2.27 -1.36 29.33
C THR A 331 -2.23 -2.20 28.06
N VAL A 332 -1.05 -2.61 27.59
CA VAL A 332 -0.91 -3.48 26.41
C VAL A 332 -1.60 -4.82 26.63
N ALA A 333 -1.41 -5.43 27.81
CA ALA A 333 -1.95 -6.74 28.13
C ALA A 333 -3.50 -6.78 28.04
N VAL A 334 -4.17 -5.70 28.43
CA VAL A 334 -5.64 -5.61 28.35
C VAL A 334 -6.17 -4.98 27.06
N SER A 335 -5.32 -4.25 26.32
CA SER A 335 -5.75 -3.50 25.13
C SER A 335 -5.57 -4.25 23.82
N ILE A 336 -4.63 -5.20 23.74
CA ILE A 336 -4.45 -6.03 22.55
C ILE A 336 -5.11 -7.37 22.82
N ASP A 337 -5.95 -7.83 21.90
CA ASP A 337 -6.62 -9.13 22.04
C ASP A 337 -5.90 -10.24 21.26
N VAL A 338 -5.42 -9.91 20.05
CA VAL A 338 -4.84 -10.88 19.12
C VAL A 338 -3.63 -10.28 18.42
N VAL A 339 -2.58 -11.08 18.27
CA VAL A 339 -1.43 -10.80 17.41
C VAL A 339 -1.40 -11.78 16.24
N VAL A 340 -1.34 -11.26 15.02
CA VAL A 340 -1.12 -12.05 13.81
C VAL A 340 0.30 -11.78 13.33
N HIS A 341 1.16 -12.80 13.29
CA HIS A 341 2.52 -12.66 12.80
C HIS A 341 2.65 -13.24 11.39
N LEU A 342 3.26 -12.46 10.49
CA LEU A 342 3.48 -12.81 9.10
C LEU A 342 4.96 -13.04 8.82
N ARG A 343 5.23 -14.00 7.94
CA ARG A 343 6.56 -14.31 7.45
C ARG A 343 6.56 -14.37 5.93
N ARG A 344 7.71 -14.03 5.34
CA ARG A 344 8.04 -14.31 3.94
C ARG A 344 9.05 -15.46 3.93
N ASP A 345 8.76 -16.54 3.23
CA ASP A 345 9.74 -17.63 3.07
C ASP A 345 10.82 -17.28 2.04
N ASN A 346 11.79 -18.19 1.91
CA ASN A 346 12.90 -18.05 0.96
C ASN A 346 12.45 -18.11 -0.51
N SER A 347 11.26 -18.64 -0.78
CA SER A 347 10.63 -18.65 -2.11
C SER A 347 9.87 -17.35 -2.41
N GLY A 348 9.85 -16.41 -1.46
CA GLY A 348 9.19 -15.11 -1.59
C GLY A 348 7.71 -15.12 -1.20
N ILE A 349 7.16 -16.27 -0.82
CA ILE A 349 5.74 -16.44 -0.51
C ILE A 349 5.45 -15.90 0.90
N ARG A 350 4.40 -15.08 1.02
CA ARG A 350 3.94 -14.47 2.27
C ARG A 350 2.90 -15.37 2.92
N HIS A 351 3.08 -15.75 4.18
CA HIS A 351 2.13 -16.58 4.93
C HIS A 351 2.03 -16.13 6.39
N VAL A 352 0.93 -16.51 7.05
CA VAL A 352 0.79 -16.38 8.50
C VAL A 352 1.64 -17.44 9.19
N ASP A 353 2.52 -17.01 10.09
CA ASP A 353 3.44 -17.88 10.83
C ASP A 353 2.85 -18.28 12.19
N GLU A 354 2.23 -17.33 12.90
CA GLU A 354 1.53 -17.58 14.16
C GLU A 354 0.38 -16.59 14.40
N ILE A 355 -0.64 -17.05 15.13
CA ILE A 355 -1.74 -16.23 15.65
C ILE A 355 -1.82 -16.50 17.15
N CYS A 356 -1.65 -15.47 17.96
CA CYS A 356 -1.65 -15.57 19.42
C CYS A 356 -2.76 -14.69 20.02
N ALA A 357 -3.46 -15.21 21.02
CA ALA A 357 -4.29 -14.40 21.91
C ALA A 357 -3.42 -13.77 23.01
N VAL A 358 -3.86 -12.64 23.52
CA VAL A 358 -3.23 -11.93 24.64
C VAL A 358 -4.26 -11.89 25.78
N PRO A 359 -4.25 -12.87 26.71
CA PRO A 359 -5.33 -13.03 27.69
C PRO A 359 -5.32 -11.99 28.83
N GLY A 360 -4.32 -11.12 28.88
CA GLY A 360 -4.18 -10.08 29.91
C GLY A 360 -3.28 -10.45 31.09
N GLY A 361 -2.81 -11.70 31.17
CA GLY A 361 -1.84 -12.14 32.17
C GLY A 361 -0.51 -11.41 32.03
N VAL A 362 0.06 -10.97 33.17
CA VAL A 362 1.38 -10.34 33.23
C VAL A 362 2.19 -10.98 34.37
N GLU A 363 3.38 -11.48 34.04
CA GLU A 363 4.36 -11.98 35.01
C GLU A 363 5.62 -11.09 34.95
N GLY A 364 5.80 -10.26 35.98
CA GLY A 364 6.83 -9.21 35.97
C GLY A 364 6.55 -8.18 34.87
N ASP A 365 7.45 -8.07 33.89
CA ASP A 365 7.28 -7.23 32.70
C ASP A 365 6.91 -8.05 31.43
N VAL A 366 6.61 -9.34 31.59
CA VAL A 366 6.30 -10.25 30.49
C VAL A 366 4.79 -10.46 30.39
N ILE A 367 4.24 -10.12 29.22
CA ILE A 367 2.82 -10.36 28.90
C ILE A 367 2.67 -11.80 28.38
N GLU A 368 1.67 -12.49 28.88
CA GLU A 368 1.30 -13.85 28.48
C GLU A 368 0.77 -13.86 27.04
N LEU A 369 1.07 -14.94 26.31
CA LEU A 369 0.60 -15.18 24.96
C LEU A 369 0.13 -16.62 24.81
N ASP A 370 -1.09 -16.76 24.28
CA ASP A 370 -1.71 -18.05 24.01
C ASP A 370 -1.70 -18.33 22.51
N THR A 371 -0.88 -19.28 22.06
CA THR A 371 -0.80 -19.64 20.64
C THR A 371 -2.08 -20.34 20.18
N LEU A 372 -2.86 -19.64 19.36
CA LEU A 372 -4.08 -20.16 18.74
C LEU A 372 -3.77 -20.95 17.47
N PHE A 373 -2.82 -20.46 16.67
CA PHE A 373 -2.35 -21.11 15.44
C PHE A 373 -0.84 -20.89 15.27
N HIS A 374 -0.13 -21.84 14.67
CA HIS A 374 1.30 -21.73 14.38
C HIS A 374 1.71 -22.57 13.16
N SER A 375 2.85 -22.27 12.55
CA SER A 375 3.30 -22.85 11.28
C SER A 375 4.64 -23.61 11.41
N PRO A 376 4.67 -24.81 12.04
CA PRO A 376 5.91 -25.53 12.30
C PRO A 376 6.63 -25.98 11.01
N HIS A 377 5.90 -26.13 9.91
CA HIS A 377 6.41 -26.60 8.60
C HIS A 377 5.85 -25.79 7.42
N GLY A 378 5.58 -24.51 7.60
CA GLY A 378 5.03 -23.64 6.53
C GLY A 378 3.52 -23.84 6.28
N THR A 379 2.85 -24.70 7.04
CA THR A 379 1.39 -24.82 7.08
C THR A 379 0.87 -24.41 8.45
N LEU A 380 -0.07 -23.47 8.47
CA LEU A 380 -0.67 -22.97 9.70
C LEU A 380 -1.65 -23.99 10.30
N VAL A 381 -1.30 -24.53 11.46
CA VAL A 381 -2.10 -25.52 12.19
C VAL A 381 -2.60 -24.97 13.52
N ARG A 382 -3.65 -25.61 14.06
CA ARG A 382 -4.23 -25.28 15.36
C ARG A 382 -3.21 -25.46 16.49
N GLY A 383 -3.06 -24.43 17.33
CA GLY A 383 -2.32 -24.46 18.59
C GLY A 383 -3.16 -24.97 19.77
N GLN A 384 -2.67 -24.80 21.00
CA GLN A 384 -3.36 -25.27 22.21
C GLN A 384 -4.15 -24.18 22.94
N GLY A 385 -3.90 -22.90 22.66
CA GLY A 385 -4.58 -21.79 23.35
C GLY A 385 -6.03 -21.63 22.91
N PHE A 386 -6.95 -21.23 23.80
CA PHE A 386 -8.36 -21.01 23.46
C PHE A 386 -8.75 -19.53 23.42
N GLY A 387 -7.89 -18.63 23.93
CA GLY A 387 -8.12 -17.19 23.98
C GLY A 387 -9.19 -16.78 25.00
N HIS A 388 -9.38 -15.46 25.16
CA HIS A 388 -10.26 -14.86 26.17
C HIS A 388 -11.53 -14.22 25.60
N LEU A 389 -11.78 -14.37 24.29
CA LEU A 389 -12.83 -13.64 23.56
C LEU A 389 -14.22 -14.31 23.57
N GLY A 390 -14.45 -15.33 24.41
CA GLY A 390 -15.65 -16.18 24.37
C GLY A 390 -16.97 -15.40 24.49
N GLU A 391 -17.07 -14.48 25.44
CA GLU A 391 -18.27 -13.64 25.62
C GLU A 391 -18.53 -12.73 24.42
N ARG A 392 -17.46 -12.16 23.84
CA ARG A 392 -17.54 -11.26 22.68
C ARG A 392 -17.95 -12.01 21.41
N PHE A 393 -17.46 -13.23 21.23
CA PHE A 393 -17.91 -14.12 20.16
C PHE A 393 -19.38 -14.49 20.32
N SER A 394 -19.79 -14.82 21.55
CA SER A 394 -21.19 -15.15 21.86
C SER A 394 -22.14 -13.99 21.58
N ALA A 395 -21.71 -12.75 21.86
CA ALA A 395 -22.48 -11.54 21.59
C ALA A 395 -22.79 -11.30 20.09
N ILE A 396 -21.99 -11.90 19.19
CA ILE A 396 -22.24 -11.87 17.74
C ILE A 396 -22.79 -13.19 17.20
N GLY A 397 -23.25 -14.09 18.09
CA GLY A 397 -23.84 -15.38 17.73
C GLY A 397 -22.83 -16.41 17.22
N LYS A 398 -21.55 -16.29 17.59
CA LYS A 398 -20.49 -17.24 17.23
C LYS A 398 -19.96 -17.94 18.48
N ASP A 399 -19.60 -19.21 18.33
CA ASP A 399 -18.96 -20.00 19.40
C ASP A 399 -17.45 -20.11 19.13
N LEU A 400 -16.64 -19.58 20.04
CA LEU A 400 -15.19 -19.57 19.92
C LEU A 400 -14.60 -20.99 19.92
N HIS A 401 -15.10 -21.87 20.79
CA HIS A 401 -14.62 -23.24 20.92
C HIS A 401 -14.93 -24.03 19.65
N GLN A 402 -16.15 -23.93 19.14
CA GLN A 402 -16.56 -24.58 17.90
C GLN A 402 -15.71 -24.11 16.71
N ILE A 403 -15.40 -22.81 16.63
CA ILE A 403 -14.55 -22.26 15.56
C ILE A 403 -13.12 -22.81 15.64
N LEU A 404 -12.57 -22.89 16.85
CA LEU A 404 -11.19 -23.35 17.09
C LEU A 404 -11.03 -24.87 17.04
N GLU A 405 -12.05 -25.67 17.34
CA GLU A 405 -12.01 -27.13 17.25
C GLU A 405 -12.29 -27.66 15.84
N ALA A 406 -13.01 -26.89 15.01
CA ALA A 406 -13.23 -27.22 13.61
C ALA A 406 -11.98 -26.97 12.73
N ALA A 407 -10.79 -26.88 13.33
CA ALA A 407 -9.57 -26.34 12.74
C ALA A 407 -8.47 -27.36 12.45
#